data_AF-A0A7C0ZVY2-F1
#
_entry.id   AF-A0A7C0ZVY2-F1
#
_cell.length_a   1.000
_cell.length_b   1.000
_cell.length_c   1.000
_cell.angle_alpha   90.00
_cell.angle_beta   90.00
_cell.angle_gamma   90.00
#
_symmetry.space_group_name_H-M   'P 1'
#
loop_
_entity.id
_entity.type
_entity.pdbx_description
1 polymer ?
#
loop_
_entity_poly.entity_id
_entity_poly.type
_entity_poly.pdbx_seq_one_letter_code
_entity_poly.pdbx_strand_id
1 'polypeptide(L)'
;MTITSPLQGGNPLQGANPAAVMGLAATGADANHAGFRITGSGVTLIADRTYGNGIGIAVDHTGAGAQSVSIRDTLAYRNTWFGLRARNPAGAGTQSLAVAGSTFTANGLGGIWADNQAGATQIVDLGGGSLGSAGGNRIFGNTVYDLANDSGGTLSARGDWWGQPGGPQTFAYAAPGGLTAGTVTDTSEALSTDPGTFTATPVQSPLVFVDDARAGTVRDGTYAHPYAGVQNAVNTAGPGGTVFVAPGASAYTGNITMTLGSTLWGAGYRNLGLGTAPTSPFGPGSAAPRLFASSGTTITAASGSTVQGVSIFGSNTLLSIRDVTNVKMYSDRFSGVGYSHPVSIIQSTTPVLAVFAGDSFLGGSFQVSASSSGTAPMSLTFQHDEFGAPTAPGFLGIFAQLSRGDTLLFAYNTFQTTFAGVWDSFGGTLDFGGGPLGSPGINRFLTYSQSGYAIGHRGASIFSEKNWWGQALGPTPTELDRGSVSSYHVSPWLTTDPGP
;
A
#
# COMPACT_ATOMS: atom_id res chain seq x y z
N MET A 1 -7.51 -16.65 3.18
CA MET A 1 -7.07 -16.87 1.78
C MET A 1 -5.56 -16.70 1.75
N THR A 2 -4.84 -17.60 1.07
CA THR A 2 -3.37 -17.56 1.03
C THR A 2 -2.90 -17.62 -0.41
N ILE A 3 -2.04 -16.67 -0.81
CA ILE A 3 -1.25 -16.74 -2.04
C ILE A 3 0.20 -16.96 -1.61
N THR A 4 0.81 -18.06 -2.07
CA THR A 4 2.21 -18.36 -1.78
C THR A 4 3.04 -18.34 -3.04
N SER A 5 4.15 -17.59 -3.04
CA SER A 5 5.24 -17.68 -4.01
C SER A 5 6.43 -18.43 -3.35
N PRO A 6 7.14 -19.32 -4.08
CA PRO A 6 8.16 -20.20 -3.51
C PRO A 6 9.55 -19.55 -3.43
N LEU A 7 9.68 -18.23 -3.53
CA LEU A 7 10.96 -17.54 -3.28
C LEU A 7 11.53 -18.00 -1.94
N GLN A 8 12.70 -18.65 -1.95
CA GLN A 8 13.48 -18.91 -0.74
C GLN A 8 13.99 -17.55 -0.21
N GLY A 9 13.14 -16.92 0.60
CA GLY A 9 13.36 -15.59 1.17
C GLY A 9 12.07 -14.78 1.12
N GLY A 10 11.29 -14.82 2.21
CA GLY A 10 10.19 -13.89 2.53
C GLY A 10 9.13 -13.69 1.44
N ASN A 11 8.04 -14.46 1.48
CA ASN A 11 6.88 -14.29 0.61
C ASN A 11 6.18 -12.92 0.85
N PRO A 12 6.21 -11.96 -0.09
CA PRO A 12 5.55 -10.65 0.07
C PRO A 12 4.01 -10.72 0.09
N LEU A 13 3.42 -11.88 -0.20
CA LEU A 13 1.97 -12.07 -0.35
C LEU A 13 1.32 -12.82 0.81
N GLN A 14 2.07 -13.10 1.89
CA GLN A 14 1.49 -13.73 3.07
C GLN A 14 0.60 -12.71 3.82
N GLY A 15 -0.68 -12.63 3.41
CA GLY A 15 -1.72 -11.80 4.04
C GLY A 15 -2.29 -10.65 3.20
N ALA A 16 -2.04 -10.57 1.89
CA ALA A 16 -2.57 -9.48 1.05
C ALA A 16 -4.11 -9.51 0.91
N ASN A 17 -4.75 -8.32 0.90
CA ASN A 17 -6.20 -8.14 0.73
C ASN A 17 -6.63 -8.59 -0.69
N PRO A 18 -7.57 -9.54 -0.81
CA PRO A 18 -7.72 -10.36 -2.01
C PRO A 18 -8.60 -9.84 -3.15
N ALA A 19 -9.05 -8.60 -3.12
CA ALA A 19 -9.96 -8.10 -4.16
C ALA A 19 -9.30 -7.98 -5.56
N ALA A 20 -7.98 -7.81 -5.64
CA ALA A 20 -7.22 -7.83 -6.89
C ALA A 20 -5.73 -8.03 -6.60
N VAL A 21 -5.09 -8.97 -7.30
CA VAL A 21 -3.63 -9.13 -7.30
C VAL A 21 -3.14 -8.79 -8.70
N MET A 22 -2.56 -7.59 -8.87
CA MET A 22 -2.11 -7.05 -10.15
C MET A 22 -0.59 -6.83 -10.19
N GLY A 23 0.04 -7.12 -11.33
CA GLY A 23 1.40 -6.63 -11.67
C GLY A 23 2.57 -7.42 -11.09
N LEU A 24 2.41 -8.71 -10.80
CA LEU A 24 3.47 -9.53 -10.20
C LEU A 24 4.17 -10.43 -11.22
N ALA A 25 5.49 -10.52 -11.14
CA ALA A 25 6.29 -11.53 -11.85
C ALA A 25 6.77 -12.60 -10.86
N ALA A 26 6.52 -13.88 -11.17
CA ALA A 26 7.05 -15.00 -10.39
C ALA A 26 8.12 -15.75 -11.21
N THR A 27 9.37 -15.56 -10.82
CA THR A 27 10.54 -16.21 -11.40
C THR A 27 11.15 -17.18 -10.39
N GLY A 28 11.12 -18.47 -10.70
CA GLY A 28 11.76 -19.53 -9.91
C GLY A 28 12.62 -20.42 -10.82
N ALA A 29 13.57 -21.14 -10.23
CA ALA A 29 14.40 -22.14 -10.93
C ALA A 29 14.13 -23.57 -10.41
N ASP A 30 13.10 -23.74 -9.58
CA ASP A 30 12.72 -25.06 -9.10
C ASP A 30 11.66 -25.68 -10.02
N ALA A 31 11.85 -26.95 -10.37
CA ALA A 31 10.90 -27.72 -11.16
C ALA A 31 9.71 -28.22 -10.31
N ASN A 32 9.71 -27.96 -9.00
CA ASN A 32 8.83 -28.63 -8.03
C ASN A 32 7.79 -27.71 -7.37
N HIS A 33 7.86 -26.39 -7.58
CA HIS A 33 6.92 -25.43 -7.01
C HIS A 33 6.20 -24.60 -8.09
N ALA A 34 5.09 -23.99 -7.66
CA ALA A 34 4.28 -23.12 -8.49
C ALA A 34 4.71 -21.65 -8.31
N GLY A 35 4.85 -20.88 -9.39
CA GLY A 35 5.19 -19.45 -9.32
C GLY A 35 4.16 -18.65 -8.50
N PHE A 36 2.87 -18.91 -8.73
CA PHE A 36 1.77 -18.51 -7.86
C PHE A 36 0.93 -19.71 -7.45
N ARG A 37 0.54 -19.79 -6.17
CA ARG A 37 -0.39 -20.80 -5.66
C ARG A 37 -1.61 -20.14 -5.01
N ILE A 38 -2.81 -20.46 -5.48
CA ILE A 38 -4.10 -19.89 -5.04
C ILE A 38 -4.95 -20.99 -4.39
N THR A 39 -5.34 -20.81 -3.12
CA THR A 39 -6.17 -21.79 -2.38
C THR A 39 -7.52 -21.26 -1.86
N GLY A 40 -7.84 -19.97 -2.08
CA GLY A 40 -9.11 -19.36 -1.66
C GLY A 40 -10.05 -19.02 -2.82
N SER A 41 -11.24 -18.48 -2.47
CA SER A 41 -12.33 -18.09 -3.38
C SER A 41 -12.46 -16.56 -3.50
N GLY A 42 -12.99 -16.05 -4.62
CA GLY A 42 -13.18 -14.62 -4.89
C GLY A 42 -11.91 -13.91 -5.39
N VAL A 43 -10.98 -14.62 -6.01
CA VAL A 43 -9.67 -14.09 -6.42
C VAL A 43 -9.68 -13.63 -7.87
N THR A 44 -9.11 -12.46 -8.15
CA THR A 44 -8.70 -12.06 -9.51
C THR A 44 -7.18 -11.91 -9.57
N LEU A 45 -6.53 -12.65 -10.49
CA LEU A 45 -5.09 -12.57 -10.75
C LEU A 45 -4.83 -11.90 -12.11
N ILE A 46 -3.96 -10.90 -12.09
CA ILE A 46 -3.35 -10.26 -13.26
C ILE A 46 -1.83 -10.23 -13.03
N ALA A 47 -1.08 -11.05 -13.75
CA ALA A 47 0.37 -11.20 -13.56
C ALA A 47 1.15 -10.86 -14.83
N ASP A 48 2.25 -10.10 -14.70
CA ASP A 48 3.07 -9.68 -15.84
C ASP A 48 3.72 -10.89 -16.53
N ARG A 49 4.37 -11.77 -15.74
CA ARG A 49 4.93 -13.04 -16.26
C ARG A 49 5.19 -14.10 -15.18
N THR A 50 5.04 -15.37 -15.55
CA THR A 50 5.62 -16.52 -14.81
C THR A 50 6.66 -17.22 -15.68
N TYR A 51 7.84 -17.53 -15.11
CA TYR A 51 8.99 -18.07 -15.86
C TYR A 51 9.84 -19.02 -15.02
N GLY A 52 10.22 -20.17 -15.60
CA GLY A 52 11.21 -21.11 -15.04
C GLY A 52 10.73 -22.02 -13.91
N ASN A 53 9.45 -21.94 -13.52
CA ASN A 53 8.88 -22.71 -12.42
C ASN A 53 8.43 -24.11 -12.87
N GLY A 54 8.20 -25.02 -11.92
CA GLY A 54 7.41 -26.23 -12.11
C GLY A 54 6.08 -25.94 -12.78
N ILE A 55 5.27 -25.11 -12.12
CA ILE A 55 3.97 -24.64 -12.61
C ILE A 55 3.99 -23.10 -12.59
N GLY A 56 3.53 -22.42 -13.65
CA GLY A 56 3.42 -20.96 -13.65
C GLY A 56 2.41 -20.49 -12.61
N ILE A 57 1.17 -20.97 -12.72
CA ILE A 57 0.05 -20.65 -11.84
C ILE A 57 -0.65 -21.93 -11.39
N ALA A 58 -0.75 -22.17 -10.08
CA ALA A 58 -1.49 -23.28 -9.49
C ALA A 58 -2.73 -22.78 -8.75
N VAL A 59 -3.91 -23.27 -9.13
CA VAL A 59 -5.18 -23.03 -8.46
C VAL A 59 -5.61 -24.34 -7.79
N ASP A 60 -5.41 -24.45 -6.49
CA ASP A 60 -5.67 -25.66 -5.71
C ASP A 60 -6.87 -25.46 -4.78
N HIS A 61 -7.95 -26.19 -5.00
CA HIS A 61 -9.09 -26.16 -4.08
C HIS A 61 -8.76 -26.93 -2.79
N THR A 62 -9.07 -26.39 -1.60
CA THR A 62 -8.74 -27.07 -0.32
C THR A 62 -9.92 -27.26 0.64
N GLY A 63 -11.12 -26.77 0.31
CA GLY A 63 -12.31 -26.86 1.18
C GLY A 63 -13.50 -27.62 0.58
N ALA A 64 -14.54 -27.84 1.39
CA ALA A 64 -15.81 -28.45 0.95
C ALA A 64 -16.80 -27.44 0.33
N GLY A 65 -16.54 -26.13 0.46
CA GLY A 65 -17.35 -25.05 -0.14
C GLY A 65 -16.99 -24.75 -1.60
N ALA A 66 -17.64 -23.75 -2.21
CA ALA A 66 -17.32 -23.32 -3.58
C ALA A 66 -16.09 -22.39 -3.63
N GLN A 67 -15.25 -22.58 -4.65
CA GLN A 67 -14.13 -21.70 -4.99
C GLN A 67 -14.37 -21.03 -6.35
N SER A 68 -14.21 -19.72 -6.41
CA SER A 68 -14.27 -18.95 -7.66
C SER A 68 -12.98 -18.16 -7.85
N VAL A 69 -12.35 -18.29 -9.02
CA VAL A 69 -11.10 -17.60 -9.39
C VAL A 69 -11.22 -17.04 -10.80
N SER A 70 -10.75 -15.82 -11.01
CA SER A 70 -10.57 -15.23 -12.34
C SER A 70 -9.10 -14.94 -12.60
N ILE A 71 -8.62 -15.25 -13.80
CA ILE A 71 -7.27 -14.94 -14.27
C ILE A 71 -7.41 -14.18 -15.57
N ARG A 72 -6.81 -13.00 -15.67
CA ARG A 72 -6.87 -12.21 -16.89
C ARG A 72 -5.52 -11.63 -17.23
N ASP A 73 -5.29 -11.34 -18.51
CA ASP A 73 -4.18 -10.51 -18.97
C ASP A 73 -2.81 -10.96 -18.43
N THR A 74 -2.55 -12.26 -18.45
CA THR A 74 -1.37 -12.88 -17.81
C THR A 74 -0.48 -13.65 -18.79
N LEU A 75 0.86 -13.58 -18.65
CA LEU A 75 1.80 -14.42 -19.42
C LEU A 75 2.40 -15.56 -18.58
N ALA A 76 2.25 -16.81 -19.02
CA ALA A 76 2.95 -17.97 -18.48
C ALA A 76 3.83 -18.62 -19.54
N TYR A 77 5.15 -18.50 -19.35
CA TYR A 77 6.15 -18.78 -20.37
C TYR A 77 7.32 -19.60 -19.85
N ARG A 78 7.69 -20.68 -20.55
CA ARG A 78 8.86 -21.52 -20.19
C ARG A 78 8.84 -22.05 -18.75
N ASN A 79 7.67 -22.48 -18.27
CA ASN A 79 7.60 -23.29 -17.06
C ASN A 79 7.91 -24.76 -17.41
N THR A 80 8.54 -25.50 -16.51
CA THR A 80 8.99 -26.88 -16.79
C THR A 80 7.84 -27.87 -16.93
N TRP A 81 6.68 -27.61 -16.30
CA TRP A 81 5.46 -28.39 -16.50
C TRP A 81 4.36 -27.56 -17.17
N PHE A 82 3.58 -26.80 -16.40
CA PHE A 82 2.38 -26.15 -16.91
C PHE A 82 2.45 -24.64 -16.79
N GLY A 83 1.86 -23.92 -17.75
CA GLY A 83 1.61 -22.50 -17.59
C GLY A 83 0.58 -22.24 -16.49
N LEU A 84 -0.53 -22.98 -16.52
CA LEU A 84 -1.57 -22.98 -15.50
C LEU A 84 -1.99 -24.41 -15.16
N ARG A 85 -2.19 -24.67 -13.87
CA ARG A 85 -2.81 -25.89 -13.37
C ARG A 85 -3.97 -25.57 -12.44
N ALA A 86 -5.15 -26.09 -12.74
CA ALA A 86 -6.32 -26.04 -11.89
C ALA A 86 -6.58 -27.44 -11.31
N ARG A 87 -6.40 -27.60 -10.00
CA ARG A 87 -6.57 -28.88 -9.30
C ARG A 87 -7.73 -28.81 -8.31
N ASN A 88 -8.67 -29.76 -8.44
CA ASN A 88 -9.77 -29.94 -7.50
C ASN A 88 -9.72 -31.34 -6.82
N PRO A 89 -9.21 -31.46 -5.57
CA PRO A 89 -8.97 -32.75 -4.92
C PRO A 89 -10.25 -33.42 -4.41
N ALA A 90 -10.14 -34.68 -3.99
CA ALA A 90 -11.29 -35.49 -3.60
C ALA A 90 -12.04 -34.88 -2.40
N GLY A 91 -13.37 -34.88 -2.48
CA GLY A 91 -14.23 -34.32 -1.43
C GLY A 91 -14.25 -32.78 -1.35
N ALA A 92 -13.59 -32.08 -2.28
CA ALA A 92 -13.73 -30.64 -2.43
C ALA A 92 -15.02 -30.25 -3.16
N GLY A 93 -15.49 -29.03 -2.91
CA GLY A 93 -16.68 -28.48 -3.55
C GLY A 93 -16.47 -28.08 -5.01
N THR A 94 -17.31 -27.16 -5.51
CA THR A 94 -17.22 -26.66 -6.88
C THR A 94 -16.07 -25.68 -7.05
N GLN A 95 -15.12 -25.96 -7.95
CA GLN A 95 -14.11 -25.01 -8.41
C GLN A 95 -14.56 -24.35 -9.73
N SER A 96 -14.68 -23.03 -9.75
CA SER A 96 -15.00 -22.20 -10.91
C SER A 96 -13.79 -21.34 -11.27
N LEU A 97 -13.26 -21.48 -12.48
CA LEU A 97 -12.08 -20.76 -12.97
C LEU A 97 -12.40 -20.07 -14.30
N ALA A 98 -12.38 -18.74 -14.32
CA ALA A 98 -12.56 -17.95 -15.55
C ALA A 98 -11.23 -17.35 -16.03
N VAL A 99 -10.81 -17.62 -17.26
CA VAL A 99 -9.53 -17.14 -17.83
C VAL A 99 -9.75 -16.36 -19.12
N ALA A 100 -9.27 -15.12 -19.22
CA ALA A 100 -9.43 -14.29 -20.43
C ALA A 100 -8.14 -13.55 -20.80
N GLY A 101 -7.94 -13.25 -22.09
CA GLY A 101 -6.84 -12.39 -22.57
C GLY A 101 -5.43 -12.83 -22.20
N SER A 102 -5.23 -14.08 -21.76
CA SER A 102 -3.98 -14.57 -21.18
C SER A 102 -3.18 -15.42 -22.16
N THR A 103 -1.88 -15.56 -21.94
CA THR A 103 -0.93 -16.22 -22.84
C THR A 103 -0.18 -17.34 -22.14
N PHE A 104 -0.29 -18.56 -22.67
CA PHE A 104 0.35 -19.76 -22.13
C PHE A 104 1.16 -20.44 -23.23
N THR A 105 2.50 -20.26 -23.20
CA THR A 105 3.35 -20.70 -24.31
C THR A 105 4.73 -21.21 -23.89
N ALA A 106 5.32 -22.09 -24.70
CA ALA A 106 6.63 -22.69 -24.49
C ALA A 106 6.83 -23.39 -23.13
N ASN A 107 5.75 -23.93 -22.54
CA ASN A 107 5.83 -24.71 -21.30
C ASN A 107 6.15 -26.19 -21.59
N GLY A 108 6.88 -26.82 -20.66
CA GLY A 108 7.52 -28.13 -20.86
C GLY A 108 6.60 -29.33 -20.89
N LEU A 109 5.40 -29.24 -20.31
CA LEU A 109 4.30 -30.19 -20.51
C LEU A 109 3.15 -29.52 -21.26
N GLY A 110 2.50 -28.50 -20.67
CA GLY A 110 1.37 -27.87 -21.35
C GLY A 110 1.03 -26.45 -20.98
N GLY A 111 0.15 -25.83 -21.75
CA GLY A 111 -0.32 -24.47 -21.50
C GLY A 111 -1.21 -24.42 -20.26
N ILE A 112 -2.34 -25.12 -20.32
CA ILE A 112 -3.33 -25.20 -19.25
C ILE A 112 -3.68 -26.67 -18.96
N TRP A 113 -3.75 -27.03 -17.68
CA TRP A 113 -4.23 -28.35 -17.24
C TRP A 113 -5.29 -28.22 -16.15
N ALA A 114 -6.47 -28.78 -16.39
CA ALA A 114 -7.54 -28.92 -15.41
C ALA A 114 -7.66 -30.39 -14.97
N ASP A 115 -7.56 -30.66 -13.67
CA ASP A 115 -7.71 -31.99 -13.09
C ASP A 115 -8.64 -31.98 -11.86
N ASN A 116 -9.57 -32.94 -11.79
CA ASN A 116 -10.40 -33.18 -10.60
C ASN A 116 -10.31 -34.64 -10.11
N GLN A 117 -10.68 -34.84 -8.85
CA GLN A 117 -10.78 -36.16 -8.24
C GLN A 117 -12.24 -36.49 -7.89
N ALA A 118 -12.50 -37.73 -7.49
CA ALA A 118 -13.86 -38.24 -7.23
C ALA A 118 -14.66 -37.35 -6.25
N GLY A 119 -15.89 -37.02 -6.64
CA GLY A 119 -16.82 -36.22 -5.83
C GLY A 119 -16.65 -34.70 -5.94
N ALA A 120 -15.71 -34.19 -6.75
CA ALA A 120 -15.47 -32.76 -6.93
C ALA A 120 -15.96 -32.25 -8.30
N THR A 121 -16.49 -31.02 -8.36
CA THR A 121 -16.96 -30.39 -9.61
C THR A 121 -15.98 -29.32 -10.07
N GLN A 122 -15.52 -29.38 -11.32
CA GLN A 122 -14.64 -28.37 -11.90
C GLN A 122 -15.31 -27.69 -13.10
N ILE A 123 -15.28 -26.37 -13.13
CA ILE A 123 -15.82 -25.52 -14.21
C ILE A 123 -14.69 -24.58 -14.62
N VAL A 124 -14.20 -24.73 -15.84
CA VAL A 124 -13.17 -23.86 -16.42
C VAL A 124 -13.76 -23.16 -17.63
N ASP A 125 -13.72 -21.84 -17.63
CA ASP A 125 -14.24 -21.00 -18.70
C ASP A 125 -13.10 -20.14 -19.24
N LEU A 126 -12.48 -20.60 -20.32
CA LEU A 126 -11.50 -19.84 -21.09
C LEU A 126 -12.21 -18.89 -22.08
N GLY A 127 -13.47 -19.15 -22.42
CA GLY A 127 -14.32 -18.29 -23.24
C GLY A 127 -15.64 -18.95 -23.59
N GLY A 128 -16.73 -18.16 -23.63
CA GLY A 128 -18.06 -18.60 -24.05
C GLY A 128 -18.80 -19.54 -23.07
N GLY A 129 -18.22 -19.83 -21.91
CA GLY A 129 -18.81 -20.67 -20.88
C GLY A 129 -19.71 -19.91 -19.90
N SER A 130 -20.15 -20.62 -18.85
CA SER A 130 -21.13 -20.12 -17.87
C SER A 130 -20.55 -19.11 -16.86
N LEU A 131 -19.24 -18.88 -16.85
CA LEU A 131 -18.59 -17.94 -15.93
C LEU A 131 -18.38 -16.56 -16.56
N GLY A 132 -18.78 -16.38 -17.83
CA GLY A 132 -18.71 -15.10 -18.54
C GLY A 132 -17.29 -14.72 -18.94
N SER A 133 -16.40 -15.70 -19.17
CA SER A 133 -15.09 -15.39 -19.73
C SER A 133 -15.21 -14.89 -21.17
N ALA A 134 -14.45 -13.84 -21.49
CA ALA A 134 -14.50 -13.19 -22.80
C ALA A 134 -13.71 -13.93 -23.90
N GLY A 135 -12.93 -14.97 -23.58
CA GLY A 135 -12.02 -15.57 -24.56
C GLY A 135 -10.75 -14.76 -24.75
N GLY A 136 -10.19 -14.84 -25.96
CA GLY A 136 -9.03 -14.06 -26.39
C GLY A 136 -7.71 -14.56 -25.81
N ASN A 137 -7.65 -15.78 -25.29
CA ASN A 137 -6.42 -16.37 -24.80
C ASN A 137 -5.52 -16.83 -25.95
N ARG A 138 -4.21 -16.92 -25.69
CA ARG A 138 -3.19 -17.39 -26.62
C ARG A 138 -2.50 -18.61 -26.02
N ILE A 139 -2.84 -19.79 -26.49
CA ILE A 139 -2.41 -21.07 -25.91
C ILE A 139 -1.71 -21.86 -27.00
N PHE A 140 -0.38 -21.77 -27.07
CA PHE A 140 0.36 -22.30 -28.21
C PHE A 140 1.80 -22.65 -27.89
N GLY A 141 2.39 -23.55 -28.70
CA GLY A 141 3.83 -23.83 -28.67
C GLY A 141 4.29 -24.49 -27.37
N ASN A 142 3.39 -25.18 -26.65
CA ASN A 142 3.75 -26.01 -25.50
C ASN A 142 4.17 -27.41 -25.95
N THR A 143 4.98 -28.12 -25.15
CA THR A 143 5.68 -29.33 -25.61
C THR A 143 4.78 -30.54 -25.81
N VAL A 144 3.80 -30.78 -24.93
CA VAL A 144 2.95 -31.99 -24.96
C VAL A 144 1.52 -31.66 -25.37
N TYR A 145 0.89 -30.68 -24.74
CA TYR A 145 -0.45 -30.21 -25.10
C TYR A 145 -0.64 -28.73 -24.78
N ASP A 146 -1.47 -28.03 -25.55
CA ASP A 146 -1.80 -26.64 -25.25
C ASP A 146 -2.84 -26.56 -24.14
N LEU A 147 -3.81 -27.47 -24.16
CA LEU A 147 -4.85 -27.58 -23.14
C LEU A 147 -5.18 -29.05 -22.84
N ALA A 148 -5.27 -29.40 -21.56
CA ALA A 148 -5.75 -30.71 -21.10
C ALA A 148 -6.87 -30.54 -20.07
N ASN A 149 -7.91 -31.37 -20.21
CA ASN A 149 -9.03 -31.43 -19.28
C ASN A 149 -9.19 -32.86 -18.75
N ASP A 150 -8.44 -33.22 -17.72
CA ASP A 150 -8.59 -34.50 -17.00
C ASP A 150 -9.63 -34.39 -15.88
N SER A 151 -10.40 -33.30 -15.88
CA SER A 151 -11.51 -33.12 -14.97
C SER A 151 -12.78 -33.65 -15.64
N GLY A 152 -13.57 -34.48 -14.97
CA GLY A 152 -14.90 -34.87 -15.48
C GLY A 152 -15.90 -33.70 -15.58
N GLY A 153 -15.43 -32.45 -15.45
CA GLY A 153 -16.19 -31.21 -15.45
C GLY A 153 -16.17 -30.46 -16.78
N THR A 154 -16.83 -29.30 -16.80
CA THR A 154 -17.02 -28.48 -18.00
C THR A 154 -15.80 -27.60 -18.27
N LEU A 155 -15.30 -27.61 -19.50
CA LEU A 155 -14.25 -26.70 -19.96
C LEU A 155 -14.65 -26.06 -21.29
N SER A 156 -14.88 -24.74 -21.30
CA SER A 156 -15.18 -23.96 -22.50
C SER A 156 -13.97 -23.13 -22.93
N ALA A 157 -13.69 -23.03 -24.23
CA ALA A 157 -12.53 -22.35 -24.81
C ALA A 157 -12.85 -21.68 -26.17
N ARG A 158 -14.03 -21.05 -26.24
CA ARG A 158 -14.48 -20.32 -27.43
C ARG A 158 -13.71 -19.00 -27.56
N GLY A 159 -13.33 -18.65 -28.79
CA GLY A 159 -12.70 -17.34 -29.07
C GLY A 159 -11.22 -17.24 -28.68
N ASP A 160 -10.52 -18.37 -28.54
CA ASP A 160 -9.08 -18.43 -28.22
C ASP A 160 -8.21 -18.68 -29.46
N TRP A 161 -6.93 -18.29 -29.38
CA TRP A 161 -5.92 -18.53 -30.41
C TRP A 161 -4.94 -19.65 -30.02
N TRP A 162 -4.69 -20.56 -30.96
CA TRP A 162 -3.99 -21.83 -30.72
C TRP A 162 -2.65 -21.94 -31.46
N GLY A 163 -2.09 -20.80 -31.88
CA GLY A 163 -0.85 -20.76 -32.67
C GLY A 163 -1.02 -21.08 -34.15
N GLN A 164 -2.22 -21.45 -34.59
CA GLN A 164 -2.52 -21.79 -35.98
C GLN A 164 -3.97 -21.46 -36.37
N PRO A 165 -4.24 -21.17 -37.66
CA PRO A 165 -5.60 -21.07 -38.16
C PRO A 165 -6.34 -22.41 -38.04
N GLY A 166 -7.61 -22.37 -37.61
CA GLY A 166 -8.47 -23.57 -37.51
C GLY A 166 -8.59 -24.16 -36.10
N GLY A 167 -7.93 -23.56 -35.11
CA GLY A 167 -8.08 -23.92 -33.69
C GLY A 167 -7.11 -25.00 -33.21
N PRO A 168 -7.38 -25.59 -32.04
CA PRO A 168 -6.50 -26.61 -31.48
C PRO A 168 -6.54 -27.87 -32.34
N GLN A 169 -5.41 -28.55 -32.47
CA GLN A 169 -5.38 -29.86 -33.09
C GLN A 169 -5.86 -30.94 -32.11
N THR A 170 -6.79 -31.78 -32.53
CA THR A 170 -7.16 -32.99 -31.77
C THR A 170 -6.18 -34.11 -32.09
N PHE A 171 -5.35 -34.54 -31.13
CA PHE A 171 -4.48 -35.69 -31.29
C PHE A 171 -4.56 -36.64 -30.10
N ALA A 172 -4.58 -37.95 -30.37
CA ALA A 172 -4.56 -38.99 -29.35
C ALA A 172 -3.18 -39.16 -28.67
N TYR A 173 -2.11 -38.60 -29.26
CA TYR A 173 -0.80 -38.42 -28.65
C TYR A 173 -0.12 -37.17 -29.25
N ALA A 174 0.17 -36.20 -28.36
CA ALA A 174 1.02 -35.01 -28.44
C ALA A 174 1.69 -34.61 -29.77
N ALA A 175 1.28 -33.44 -30.28
CA ALA A 175 2.11 -32.52 -31.05
C ALA A 175 1.85 -31.10 -30.51
N PRO A 176 2.77 -30.12 -30.72
CA PRO A 176 2.51 -28.71 -30.40
C PRO A 176 1.20 -28.27 -31.07
N GLY A 177 0.18 -27.86 -30.30
CA GLY A 177 -1.19 -27.66 -30.80
C GLY A 177 -2.28 -28.54 -30.19
N GLY A 178 -1.93 -29.60 -29.42
CA GLY A 178 -2.82 -30.71 -29.05
C GLY A 178 -3.79 -30.51 -27.87
N LEU A 179 -4.99 -31.12 -27.93
CA LEU A 179 -5.92 -31.36 -26.79
C LEU A 179 -5.89 -32.81 -26.29
N THR A 180 -5.95 -33.04 -24.96
CA THR A 180 -6.05 -34.40 -24.35
C THR A 180 -7.22 -34.56 -23.35
N ALA A 181 -7.86 -35.75 -23.43
CA ALA A 181 -8.78 -36.50 -22.55
C ALA A 181 -9.73 -35.82 -21.54
N GLY A 182 -10.75 -35.16 -22.08
CA GLY A 182 -12.06 -34.81 -21.50
C GLY A 182 -12.77 -33.90 -22.52
N THR A 183 -14.10 -33.92 -22.66
CA THR A 183 -14.79 -33.06 -23.64
C THR A 183 -14.59 -31.58 -23.29
N VAL A 184 -13.60 -30.94 -23.91
CA VAL A 184 -13.61 -29.49 -24.10
C VAL A 184 -14.90 -29.19 -24.84
N THR A 185 -15.79 -28.47 -24.17
CA THR A 185 -17.21 -28.44 -24.49
C THR A 185 -17.51 -27.45 -25.62
N ASP A 186 -16.60 -26.50 -25.85
CA ASP A 186 -16.66 -25.54 -26.96
C ASP A 186 -15.26 -25.01 -27.30
N THR A 187 -14.76 -25.26 -28.51
CA THR A 187 -13.54 -24.62 -29.08
C THR A 187 -13.86 -23.80 -30.33
N SER A 188 -15.14 -23.49 -30.53
CA SER A 188 -15.60 -22.74 -31.70
C SER A 188 -15.06 -21.32 -31.71
N GLU A 189 -15.16 -20.66 -32.87
CA GLU A 189 -14.65 -19.30 -33.07
C GLU A 189 -13.17 -19.14 -32.72
N ALA A 190 -12.38 -20.21 -32.89
CA ALA A 190 -10.94 -20.15 -32.77
C ALA A 190 -10.40 -19.02 -33.66
N LEU A 191 -9.61 -18.14 -33.08
CA LEU A 191 -9.12 -16.95 -33.76
C LEU A 191 -8.21 -17.38 -34.93
N SER A 192 -8.41 -16.81 -36.12
CA SER A 192 -7.64 -17.16 -37.31
C SER A 192 -6.25 -16.52 -37.37
N THR A 193 -6.03 -15.51 -36.54
CA THR A 193 -4.78 -14.75 -36.42
C THR A 193 -4.44 -14.57 -34.95
N ASP A 194 -3.16 -14.43 -34.63
CA ASP A 194 -2.73 -14.00 -33.30
C ASP A 194 -3.47 -12.71 -32.93
N PRO A 195 -4.26 -12.67 -31.84
CA PRO A 195 -4.89 -11.43 -31.37
C PRO A 195 -3.85 -10.38 -30.92
N GLY A 196 -2.56 -10.71 -30.99
CA GLY A 196 -1.43 -9.84 -30.75
C GLY A 196 -0.71 -10.20 -29.45
N THR A 197 0.54 -9.78 -29.31
CA THR A 197 1.17 -9.68 -28.00
C THR A 197 0.29 -8.88 -27.06
N PHE A 198 -0.01 -9.45 -25.90
CA PHE A 198 0.00 -8.67 -24.68
C PHE A 198 1.39 -8.02 -24.58
N THR A 199 1.59 -6.90 -25.28
CA THR A 199 2.22 -5.79 -24.63
C THR A 199 1.21 -5.40 -23.59
N ALA A 200 1.47 -5.78 -22.34
CA ALA A 200 0.92 -4.99 -21.26
C ALA A 200 1.21 -3.55 -21.67
N THR A 201 0.18 -2.78 -22.03
CA THR A 201 0.24 -1.41 -21.56
C THR A 201 0.00 -1.64 -20.08
N PRO A 202 1.04 -1.65 -19.23
CA PRO A 202 0.86 -2.04 -17.85
C PRO A 202 -0.33 -1.24 -17.35
N VAL A 203 -1.40 -1.92 -16.92
CA VAL A 203 -2.36 -1.25 -16.06
C VAL A 203 -1.56 -1.00 -14.81
N GLN A 204 -0.96 0.19 -14.78
CA GLN A 204 -0.01 0.64 -13.80
C GLN A 204 -0.80 0.75 -12.50
N SER A 205 -0.83 -0.34 -11.76
CA SER A 205 -1.16 -0.34 -10.36
C SER A 205 -0.20 -1.32 -9.66
N PRO A 206 0.55 -0.87 -8.66
CA PRO A 206 1.63 0.08 -8.91
C PRO A 206 2.81 -0.17 -7.96
N LEU A 207 3.06 -1.43 -7.64
CA LEU A 207 4.05 -1.78 -6.64
C LEU A 207 5.46 -1.70 -7.23
N VAL A 208 6.19 -0.65 -6.88
CA VAL A 208 7.55 -0.40 -7.35
C VAL A 208 8.52 -0.48 -6.18
N PHE A 209 9.61 -1.24 -6.35
CA PHE A 209 10.61 -1.46 -5.31
C PHE A 209 11.78 -0.48 -5.41
N VAL A 210 12.21 0.01 -4.26
CA VAL A 210 13.42 0.82 -4.08
C VAL A 210 14.35 0.11 -3.11
N ASP A 211 15.59 -0.11 -3.55
CA ASP A 211 16.65 -0.73 -2.77
C ASP A 211 18.01 -0.39 -3.41
N ASP A 212 18.75 0.53 -2.79
CA ASP A 212 20.05 0.99 -3.29
C ASP A 212 21.12 -0.11 -3.28
N ALA A 213 21.02 -1.07 -2.36
CA ALA A 213 21.95 -2.19 -2.23
C ALA A 213 21.75 -3.25 -3.34
N ARG A 214 20.52 -3.41 -3.85
CA ARG A 214 20.17 -4.43 -4.86
C ARG A 214 19.89 -3.89 -6.26
N ALA A 215 19.84 -2.57 -6.46
CA ALA A 215 19.42 -1.97 -7.73
C ALA A 215 20.23 -2.38 -8.96
N GLY A 216 21.48 -2.84 -8.82
CA GLY A 216 22.32 -3.24 -9.96
C GLY A 216 22.38 -2.18 -11.08
N THR A 217 22.61 -2.65 -12.32
CA THR A 217 22.65 -1.81 -13.54
C THR A 217 21.32 -1.77 -14.29
N VAL A 218 20.52 -2.84 -14.21
CA VAL A 218 19.16 -2.89 -14.75
C VAL A 218 18.20 -2.48 -13.65
N ARG A 219 17.38 -1.45 -13.90
CA ARG A 219 16.46 -0.84 -12.94
C ARG A 219 15.10 -0.65 -13.58
N ASP A 220 14.21 -1.60 -13.35
CA ASP A 220 12.83 -1.58 -13.86
C ASP A 220 11.79 -1.43 -12.75
N GLY A 221 12.23 -1.40 -11.48
CA GLY A 221 11.35 -1.23 -10.33
C GLY A 221 10.73 -2.52 -9.82
N THR A 222 11.10 -3.68 -10.37
CA THR A 222 10.76 -4.99 -9.83
C THR A 222 11.59 -5.30 -8.57
N TYR A 223 11.21 -6.33 -7.82
CA TYR A 223 11.97 -6.76 -6.65
C TYR A 223 13.40 -7.24 -6.99
N ALA A 224 13.61 -7.78 -8.19
CA ALA A 224 14.91 -8.25 -8.67
C ALA A 224 15.79 -7.11 -9.22
N HIS A 225 15.16 -6.07 -9.77
CA HIS A 225 15.81 -4.92 -10.38
C HIS A 225 15.23 -3.61 -9.82
N PRO A 226 15.34 -3.38 -8.50
CA PRO A 226 14.71 -2.24 -7.85
C PRO A 226 15.38 -0.92 -8.29
N TYR A 227 14.66 0.18 -8.11
CA TYR A 227 15.29 1.49 -8.28
C TYR A 227 16.24 1.79 -7.13
N ALA A 228 17.36 2.46 -7.43
CA ALA A 228 18.25 2.98 -6.39
C ALA A 228 17.74 4.28 -5.73
N GLY A 229 16.75 4.94 -6.36
CA GLY A 229 16.23 6.24 -5.92
C GLY A 229 14.72 6.27 -5.90
N VAL A 230 14.16 6.93 -4.87
CA VAL A 230 12.73 6.91 -4.58
C VAL A 230 11.91 7.67 -5.62
N GLN A 231 12.37 8.84 -6.11
CA GLN A 231 11.59 9.63 -7.08
C GLN A 231 11.35 8.88 -8.40
N ASN A 232 12.33 8.15 -8.90
CA ASN A 232 12.17 7.35 -10.12
C ASN A 232 11.11 6.26 -9.92
N ALA A 233 11.07 5.66 -8.74
CA ALA A 233 10.05 4.69 -8.39
C ALA A 233 8.66 5.33 -8.28
N VAL A 234 8.54 6.51 -7.69
CA VAL A 234 7.26 7.25 -7.63
C VAL A 234 6.76 7.61 -9.03
N ASN A 235 7.63 8.09 -9.90
CA ASN A 235 7.30 8.37 -11.30
C ASN A 235 6.84 7.11 -12.05
N THR A 236 7.48 5.96 -11.75
CA THR A 236 7.15 4.66 -12.34
C THR A 236 5.92 4.01 -11.70
N ALA A 237 5.56 4.35 -10.47
CA ALA A 237 4.34 3.87 -9.84
C ALA A 237 3.11 4.63 -10.36
N GLY A 238 3.28 5.92 -10.66
CA GLY A 238 2.20 6.76 -11.19
C GLY A 238 1.10 7.07 -10.16
N PRO A 239 -0.01 7.69 -10.57
CA PRO A 239 -1.18 7.93 -9.72
C PRO A 239 -1.81 6.64 -9.19
N GLY A 240 -2.29 6.65 -7.93
CA GLY A 240 -2.73 5.45 -7.22
C GLY A 240 -1.58 4.52 -6.83
N GLY A 241 -0.35 5.01 -6.99
CA GLY A 241 0.90 4.25 -6.99
C GLY A 241 1.26 3.58 -5.66
N THR A 242 2.10 2.54 -5.59
CA THR A 242 2.67 2.06 -4.31
C THR A 242 4.17 1.84 -4.43
N VAL A 243 4.97 2.67 -3.79
CA VAL A 243 6.42 2.51 -3.78
C VAL A 243 6.84 1.85 -2.47
N PHE A 244 7.42 0.66 -2.54
CA PHE A 244 8.04 0.02 -1.39
C PHE A 244 9.51 0.41 -1.29
N VAL A 245 9.95 0.89 -0.12
CA VAL A 245 11.33 1.33 0.12
C VAL A 245 11.99 0.45 1.17
N ALA A 246 12.99 -0.33 0.74
CA ALA A 246 13.80 -1.15 1.62
C ALA A 246 14.72 -0.29 2.51
N PRO A 247 15.20 -0.81 3.65
CA PRO A 247 16.23 -0.15 4.44
C PRO A 247 17.45 0.06 3.54
N GLY A 248 17.78 1.31 3.22
CA GLY A 248 18.91 1.62 2.36
C GLY A 248 20.23 1.30 3.04
N ALA A 249 21.25 0.94 2.26
CA ALA A 249 22.63 0.88 2.76
C ALA A 249 23.09 2.27 3.23
N SER A 250 22.54 3.32 2.61
CA SER A 250 22.70 4.71 2.98
C SER A 250 21.35 5.45 2.97
N ALA A 251 21.35 6.76 3.22
CA ALA A 251 20.14 7.55 3.05
C ALA A 251 19.82 7.73 1.56
N TYR A 252 18.56 7.51 1.19
CA TYR A 252 18.07 7.86 -0.14
C TYR A 252 18.05 9.38 -0.28
N THR A 253 18.86 9.88 -1.21
CA THR A 253 19.02 11.31 -1.43
C THR A 253 18.14 11.83 -2.56
N GLY A 254 17.52 12.98 -2.36
CA GLY A 254 16.73 13.68 -3.36
C GLY A 254 15.35 14.10 -2.86
N ASN A 255 14.72 15.00 -3.61
CA ASN A 255 13.35 15.43 -3.37
C ASN A 255 12.38 14.38 -3.91
N ILE A 256 11.29 14.16 -3.18
CA ILE A 256 10.22 13.22 -3.52
C ILE A 256 8.93 14.02 -3.69
N THR A 257 8.36 13.99 -4.89
CA THR A 257 7.05 14.56 -5.22
C THR A 257 6.09 13.42 -5.43
N MET A 258 5.13 13.27 -4.52
CA MET A 258 4.10 12.23 -4.57
C MET A 258 3.16 12.47 -5.76
N THR A 259 2.58 11.39 -6.28
CA THR A 259 1.51 11.45 -7.29
C THR A 259 0.15 11.26 -6.61
N LEU A 260 -0.94 11.70 -7.27
CA LEU A 260 -2.31 11.60 -6.76
C LEU A 260 -2.61 10.19 -6.26
N GLY A 261 -3.05 10.04 -5.01
CA GLY A 261 -3.47 8.75 -4.44
C GLY A 261 -2.34 7.73 -4.21
N SER A 262 -1.07 8.12 -4.38
CA SER A 262 0.05 7.18 -4.24
C SER A 262 0.47 6.92 -2.79
N THR A 263 1.06 5.76 -2.54
CA THR A 263 1.55 5.28 -1.26
C THR A 263 3.07 5.14 -1.32
N LEU A 264 3.78 5.77 -0.39
CA LEU A 264 5.20 5.52 -0.14
C LEU A 264 5.31 4.68 1.13
N TRP A 265 5.77 3.45 1.00
CA TRP A 265 5.78 2.48 2.07
C TRP A 265 7.21 2.05 2.40
N GLY A 266 7.73 2.56 3.51
CA GLY A 266 9.00 2.16 4.07
C GLY A 266 8.94 0.85 4.86
N ALA A 267 10.02 0.08 4.80
CA ALA A 267 10.19 -1.15 5.56
C ALA A 267 10.12 -0.97 7.10
N GLY A 268 10.20 0.26 7.61
CA GLY A 268 10.10 0.58 9.03
C GLY A 268 8.67 0.59 9.59
N TYR A 269 7.66 0.39 8.75
CA TYR A 269 6.27 0.44 9.17
C TYR A 269 5.97 -0.58 10.27
N ARG A 270 5.30 -0.12 11.33
CA ARG A 270 4.80 -0.95 12.43
C ARG A 270 3.28 -0.90 12.41
N ASN A 271 2.62 -2.05 12.34
CA ASN A 271 1.17 -2.08 12.44
C ASN A 271 0.76 -1.76 13.89
N LEU A 272 0.31 -0.53 14.14
CA LEU A 272 -0.18 -0.07 15.44
C LEU A 272 -1.63 -0.51 15.73
N GLY A 273 -2.16 -1.50 15.01
CA GLY A 273 -3.56 -1.93 15.13
C GLY A 273 -4.57 -1.00 14.47
N LEU A 274 -4.10 -0.02 13.67
CA LEU A 274 -4.92 0.99 12.99
C LEU A 274 -5.52 0.51 11.65
N GLY A 275 -5.38 -0.78 11.32
CA GLY A 275 -5.95 -1.41 10.11
C GLY A 275 -5.12 -2.56 9.55
N THR A 276 -5.66 -3.28 8.54
CA THR A 276 -4.92 -4.35 7.82
C THR A 276 -3.99 -3.74 6.77
N ALA A 277 -2.85 -3.22 7.22
CA ALA A 277 -1.74 -2.89 6.31
C ALA A 277 -1.10 -4.19 5.77
N PRO A 278 -0.59 -4.20 4.53
CA PRO A 278 0.12 -5.36 4.02
C PRO A 278 1.41 -5.58 4.84
N THR A 279 1.88 -6.82 4.95
CA THR A 279 3.06 -7.17 5.73
C THR A 279 4.33 -6.79 4.96
N SER A 280 5.32 -6.18 5.64
CA SER A 280 6.61 -5.87 5.03
C SER A 280 7.28 -7.18 4.54
N PRO A 281 7.78 -7.26 3.29
CA PRO A 281 8.55 -8.41 2.81
C PRO A 281 9.84 -8.67 3.60
N PHE A 282 10.31 -7.70 4.40
CA PHE A 282 11.50 -7.81 5.24
C PHE A 282 11.16 -8.17 6.70
N GLY A 283 9.88 -8.41 7.01
CA GLY A 283 9.40 -8.73 8.36
C GLY A 283 9.13 -7.48 9.21
N PRO A 284 8.36 -7.63 10.31
CA PRO A 284 8.13 -6.55 11.28
C PRO A 284 9.45 -6.14 11.96
N GLY A 285 9.70 -4.84 12.07
CA GLY A 285 10.85 -4.31 12.82
C GLY A 285 12.15 -4.08 12.02
N SER A 286 12.09 -4.11 10.69
CA SER A 286 13.20 -3.61 9.87
C SER A 286 13.45 -2.12 10.12
N ALA A 287 14.69 -1.67 9.92
CA ALA A 287 15.02 -0.24 10.07
C ALA A 287 14.23 0.60 9.05
N ALA A 288 13.70 1.74 9.49
CA ALA A 288 13.02 2.66 8.59
C ALA A 288 14.00 3.20 7.52
N PRO A 289 13.62 3.18 6.22
CA PRO A 289 14.43 3.80 5.20
C PRO A 289 14.63 5.27 5.49
N ARG A 290 15.86 5.73 5.30
CA ARG A 290 16.27 7.09 5.62
C ARG A 290 16.17 7.96 4.37
N LEU A 291 15.35 9.01 4.42
CA LEU A 291 15.08 9.94 3.32
C LEU A 291 15.68 11.31 3.63
N PHE A 292 16.41 11.87 2.68
CA PHE A 292 17.12 13.14 2.84
C PHE A 292 17.15 13.95 1.55
N ALA A 293 16.85 15.24 1.63
CA ALA A 293 17.12 16.19 0.56
C ALA A 293 18.14 17.23 1.02
N SER A 294 19.20 17.43 0.23
CA SER A 294 20.23 18.44 0.50
C SER A 294 19.73 19.87 0.32
N SER A 295 18.66 20.06 -0.46
CA SER A 295 17.99 21.33 -0.67
C SER A 295 16.50 21.12 -0.95
N GLY A 296 15.67 22.15 -0.77
CA GLY A 296 14.23 22.08 -0.99
C GLY A 296 13.50 21.15 -0.01
N THR A 297 12.30 20.71 -0.39
CA THR A 297 11.47 19.85 0.47
C THR A 297 11.78 18.37 0.24
N THR A 298 11.98 17.57 1.29
CA THR A 298 12.23 16.14 1.12
C THR A 298 11.02 15.40 0.54
N ILE A 299 9.81 15.59 1.09
CA ILE A 299 8.56 15.04 0.55
C ILE A 299 7.54 16.16 0.28
N THR A 300 7.05 16.22 -0.95
CA THR A 300 5.90 17.04 -1.34
C THR A 300 4.70 16.13 -1.53
N ALA A 301 3.67 16.30 -0.69
CA ALA A 301 2.47 15.46 -0.71
C ALA A 301 1.56 15.79 -1.91
N ALA A 302 0.73 14.81 -2.28
CA ALA A 302 -0.32 14.96 -3.27
C ALA A 302 -1.67 14.55 -2.67
N SER A 303 -2.79 14.98 -3.27
CA SER A 303 -4.10 14.59 -2.75
C SER A 303 -4.26 13.07 -2.72
N GLY A 304 -4.81 12.54 -1.63
CA GLY A 304 -4.96 11.10 -1.43
C GLY A 304 -3.67 10.33 -1.13
N SER A 305 -2.51 10.98 -1.07
CA SER A 305 -1.24 10.27 -0.88
C SER A 305 -1.07 9.75 0.55
N THR A 306 -0.44 8.58 0.68
CA THR A 306 -0.05 7.98 1.96
C THR A 306 1.46 7.87 2.03
N VAL A 307 2.07 8.24 3.15
CA VAL A 307 3.46 7.93 3.48
C VAL A 307 3.45 7.12 4.76
N GLN A 308 4.26 6.09 4.84
CA GLN A 308 4.29 5.25 6.03
C GLN A 308 5.62 4.54 6.25
N GLY A 309 6.04 4.45 7.51
CA GLY A 309 7.20 3.67 7.94
C GLY A 309 8.56 4.21 7.46
N VAL A 310 8.69 5.51 7.21
CA VAL A 310 9.95 6.14 6.74
C VAL A 310 10.60 7.02 7.82
N SER A 311 11.90 7.26 7.70
CA SER A 311 12.64 8.20 8.55
C SER A 311 13.17 9.35 7.70
N ILE A 312 12.61 10.53 7.85
CA ILE A 312 12.92 11.73 7.08
C ILE A 312 13.73 12.67 7.96
N PHE A 313 14.88 13.14 7.47
CA PHE A 313 15.78 13.95 8.28
C PHE A 313 16.47 15.03 7.44
N GLY A 314 16.96 16.08 8.10
CA GLY A 314 17.71 17.16 7.46
C GLY A 314 17.46 18.53 8.08
N SER A 315 18.04 19.56 7.46
CA SER A 315 17.90 20.96 7.88
C SER A 315 16.84 21.73 7.08
N ASN A 316 16.28 21.12 6.03
CA ASN A 316 15.27 21.73 5.16
C ASN A 316 13.85 21.34 5.63
N THR A 317 12.83 21.80 4.90
CA THR A 317 11.46 21.31 5.10
C THR A 317 11.39 19.82 4.77
N LEU A 318 10.96 18.97 5.71
CA LEU A 318 10.97 17.53 5.49
C LEU A 318 9.69 17.05 4.80
N LEU A 319 8.54 17.61 5.18
CA LEU A 319 7.24 17.39 4.53
C LEU A 319 6.57 18.72 4.20
N SER A 320 6.09 18.85 2.96
CA SER A 320 5.21 19.93 2.53
C SER A 320 3.83 19.37 2.15
N ILE A 321 2.79 19.86 2.82
CA ILE A 321 1.39 19.63 2.47
C ILE A 321 0.81 20.98 2.07
N ARG A 322 0.55 21.20 0.78
CA ARG A 322 0.04 22.47 0.27
C ARG A 322 -1.11 22.26 -0.71
N ASP A 323 -2.26 22.84 -0.41
CA ASP A 323 -3.44 22.82 -1.28
C ASP A 323 -3.84 21.40 -1.77
N VAL A 324 -3.67 20.40 -0.89
CA VAL A 324 -3.98 18.99 -1.14
C VAL A 324 -4.83 18.42 -0.01
N THR A 325 -5.64 17.40 -0.30
CA THR A 325 -6.58 16.81 0.65
C THR A 325 -6.40 15.29 0.79
N ASN A 326 -6.85 14.72 1.89
CA ASN A 326 -6.77 13.29 2.19
C ASN A 326 -5.33 12.75 2.20
N VAL A 327 -4.40 13.50 2.81
CA VAL A 327 -3.02 13.06 3.02
C VAL A 327 -2.93 12.22 4.30
N LYS A 328 -2.16 11.14 4.27
CA LYS A 328 -1.99 10.25 5.41
C LYS A 328 -0.51 10.00 5.68
N MET A 329 -0.09 10.14 6.92
CA MET A 329 1.26 9.84 7.41
C MET A 329 1.11 8.83 8.54
N TYR A 330 1.91 7.75 8.52
CA TYR A 330 1.78 6.66 9.48
C TYR A 330 3.11 6.04 9.90
N SER A 331 3.37 6.05 11.21
CA SER A 331 4.58 5.44 11.78
C SER A 331 5.87 5.98 11.16
N ASP A 332 5.87 7.27 10.84
CA ASP A 332 6.99 7.98 10.27
C ASP A 332 7.82 8.67 11.35
N ARG A 333 9.09 8.92 11.04
CA ARG A 333 9.99 9.68 11.90
C ARG A 333 10.52 10.90 11.18
N PHE A 334 10.24 12.07 11.73
CA PHE A 334 10.77 13.35 11.27
C PHE A 334 11.86 13.81 12.22
N SER A 335 13.07 14.01 11.72
CA SER A 335 14.21 14.47 12.51
C SER A 335 14.81 15.73 11.90
N GLY A 336 14.32 16.88 12.34
CA GLY A 336 14.87 18.18 12.01
C GLY A 336 16.18 18.45 12.75
N VAL A 337 17.08 19.22 12.14
CA VAL A 337 18.22 19.85 12.83
C VAL A 337 18.17 21.37 12.68
N GLY A 338 18.66 22.10 13.67
CA GLY A 338 18.75 23.56 13.64
C GLY A 338 17.39 24.24 13.49
N TYR A 339 17.26 25.13 12.50
CA TYR A 339 16.05 25.92 12.21
C TYR A 339 15.10 25.25 11.20
N SER A 340 15.20 23.93 11.05
CA SER A 340 14.31 23.20 10.13
C SER A 340 12.85 23.26 10.58
N HIS A 341 11.96 23.24 9.60
CA HIS A 341 10.53 22.99 9.79
C HIS A 341 10.26 21.54 9.35
N PRO A 342 10.34 20.54 10.27
CA PRO A 342 10.06 19.14 9.96
C PRO A 342 8.81 18.94 9.12
N VAL A 343 7.75 19.68 9.41
CA VAL A 343 6.54 19.68 8.60
C VAL A 343 6.09 21.10 8.37
N SER A 344 5.73 21.40 7.12
CA SER A 344 5.09 22.65 6.70
C SER A 344 3.76 22.33 6.05
N ILE A 345 2.67 22.72 6.70
CA ILE A 345 1.30 22.57 6.19
C ILE A 345 0.77 23.95 5.85
N ILE A 346 0.42 24.17 4.58
CA ILE A 346 0.01 25.47 4.07
C ILE A 346 -1.30 25.33 3.29
N GLN A 347 -2.30 26.12 3.65
CA GLN A 347 -3.57 26.19 2.91
C GLN A 347 -3.73 27.56 2.27
N SER A 348 -4.00 27.60 0.97
CA SER A 348 -4.16 28.85 0.20
C SER A 348 -5.48 28.92 -0.55
N THR A 349 -5.93 27.82 -1.16
CA THR A 349 -7.10 27.81 -2.07
C THR A 349 -8.00 26.60 -1.92
N THR A 350 -7.48 25.47 -1.46
CA THR A 350 -8.26 24.22 -1.29
C THR A 350 -8.23 23.75 0.18
N PRO A 351 -9.25 23.01 0.64
CA PRO A 351 -9.24 22.44 1.98
C PRO A 351 -8.07 21.47 2.12
N VAL A 352 -7.32 21.61 3.21
CA VAL A 352 -6.29 20.63 3.57
C VAL A 352 -6.89 19.66 4.58
N LEU A 353 -6.86 18.37 4.25
CA LEU A 353 -7.20 17.28 5.17
C LEU A 353 -6.00 16.37 5.29
N ALA A 354 -5.45 16.24 6.50
CA ALA A 354 -4.35 15.34 6.76
C ALA A 354 -4.51 14.58 8.08
N VAL A 355 -4.06 13.33 8.08
CA VAL A 355 -4.03 12.45 9.25
C VAL A 355 -2.59 12.01 9.49
N PHE A 356 -2.13 12.18 10.72
CA PHE A 356 -0.87 11.69 11.24
C PHE A 356 -1.20 10.65 12.31
N ALA A 357 -0.56 9.49 12.26
CA ALA A 357 -0.73 8.52 13.33
C ALA A 357 0.49 7.62 13.59
N GLY A 358 0.90 7.57 14.85
CA GLY A 358 2.09 6.82 15.26
C GLY A 358 3.40 7.47 14.86
N ASP A 359 3.37 8.75 14.46
CA ASP A 359 4.51 9.48 13.94
C ASP A 359 5.35 10.07 15.07
N SER A 360 6.63 10.34 14.80
CA SER A 360 7.53 11.01 15.75
C SER A 360 8.16 12.24 15.13
N PHE A 361 8.00 13.40 15.77
CA PHE A 361 8.51 14.69 15.33
C PHE A 361 9.60 15.17 16.29
N LEU A 362 10.85 15.10 15.86
CA LEU A 362 12.01 15.37 16.70
C LEU A 362 12.87 16.51 16.12
N GLY A 363 13.43 17.34 17.00
CA GLY A 363 14.55 18.22 16.70
C GLY A 363 14.27 19.52 15.92
N GLY A 364 13.02 19.77 15.48
CA GLY A 364 12.59 21.02 14.82
C GLY A 364 11.12 21.35 15.11
N SER A 365 10.62 22.47 14.57
CA SER A 365 9.24 22.94 14.80
C SER A 365 8.24 22.43 13.76
N PHE A 366 7.14 21.83 14.21
CA PHE A 366 6.00 21.53 13.35
C PHE A 366 5.25 22.82 13.00
N GLN A 367 5.22 23.21 11.72
CA GLN A 367 4.60 24.46 11.27
C GLN A 367 3.30 24.19 10.51
N VAL A 368 2.23 24.84 10.97
CA VAL A 368 0.94 24.92 10.27
C VAL A 368 0.65 26.39 9.98
N SER A 369 0.28 26.73 8.76
CA SER A 369 -0.06 28.09 8.37
C SER A 369 -1.24 28.12 7.41
N ALA A 370 -2.36 28.68 7.87
CA ALA A 370 -3.48 29.06 7.03
C ALA A 370 -3.16 30.38 6.31
N SER A 371 -3.55 30.52 5.04
CA SER A 371 -3.56 31.84 4.42
C SER A 371 -4.63 32.72 5.07
N SER A 372 -4.30 33.99 5.33
CA SER A 372 -5.24 35.00 5.86
C SER A 372 -6.38 35.37 4.89
N SER A 373 -6.42 34.77 3.70
CA SER A 373 -7.35 35.08 2.60
C SER A 373 -8.17 33.89 2.10
N GLY A 374 -7.94 32.67 2.62
CA GLY A 374 -8.58 31.45 2.13
C GLY A 374 -9.94 31.21 2.79
N THR A 375 -10.97 30.89 1.99
CA THR A 375 -12.31 30.50 2.48
C THR A 375 -12.44 29.01 2.82
N ALA A 376 -11.42 28.20 2.50
CA ALA A 376 -11.46 26.75 2.68
C ALA A 376 -10.83 26.33 4.02
N PRO A 377 -11.49 25.50 4.85
CA PRO A 377 -10.95 25.11 6.14
C PRO A 377 -9.84 24.05 6.02
N MET A 378 -8.91 24.05 6.98
CA MET A 378 -8.01 22.93 7.23
C MET A 378 -8.54 22.02 8.34
N SER A 379 -8.37 20.71 8.18
CA SER A 379 -8.64 19.72 9.22
C SER A 379 -7.45 18.78 9.36
N LEU A 380 -6.80 18.83 10.53
CA LEU A 380 -5.63 18.02 10.84
C LEU A 380 -5.93 17.14 12.06
N THR A 381 -5.60 15.86 11.95
CA THR A 381 -5.78 14.88 13.02
C THR A 381 -4.44 14.23 13.36
N PHE A 382 -4.12 14.19 14.65
CA PHE A 382 -2.92 13.59 15.22
C PHE A 382 -3.30 12.53 16.25
N GLN A 383 -2.81 11.31 16.07
CA GLN A 383 -3.19 10.15 16.89
C GLN A 383 -1.98 9.29 17.24
N HIS A 384 -1.72 9.05 18.52
CA HIS A 384 -0.56 8.25 18.95
C HIS A 384 0.79 8.82 18.47
N ASP A 385 0.86 10.13 18.23
CA ASP A 385 2.07 10.79 17.77
C ASP A 385 2.94 11.26 18.94
N GLU A 386 4.24 11.35 18.70
CA GLU A 386 5.23 11.87 19.64
C GLU A 386 5.83 13.19 19.14
N PHE A 387 5.72 14.24 19.95
CA PHE A 387 6.29 15.55 19.70
C PHE A 387 7.47 15.79 20.64
N GLY A 388 8.68 15.66 20.11
CA GLY A 388 9.95 15.89 20.79
C GLY A 388 10.36 17.36 20.80
N ALA A 389 11.26 17.72 21.72
CA ALA A 389 11.70 19.11 21.86
C ALA A 389 12.52 19.61 20.65
N PRO A 390 12.33 20.87 20.23
CA PRO A 390 13.20 21.50 19.25
C PRO A 390 14.66 21.50 19.72
N THR A 391 15.60 21.28 18.81
CA THR A 391 17.04 21.32 19.14
C THR A 391 17.60 22.73 19.26
N ALA A 392 16.90 23.73 18.70
CA ALA A 392 17.30 25.14 18.72
C ALA A 392 16.52 25.95 19.78
N PRO A 393 17.19 26.82 20.57
CA PRO A 393 16.51 27.70 21.52
C PRO A 393 15.61 28.71 20.81
N GLY A 394 14.41 28.94 21.37
CA GLY A 394 13.43 29.92 20.87
C GLY A 394 12.41 29.39 19.85
N PHE A 395 12.48 28.10 19.47
CA PHE A 395 11.50 27.46 18.60
C PHE A 395 10.41 26.74 19.39
N LEU A 396 9.21 26.68 18.81
CA LEU A 396 8.06 25.99 19.38
C LEU A 396 8.00 24.56 18.88
N GLY A 397 7.48 23.62 19.69
CA GLY A 397 7.23 22.26 19.23
C GLY A 397 6.20 22.24 18.09
N ILE A 398 5.10 22.97 18.28
CA ILE A 398 4.06 23.20 17.28
C ILE A 398 3.82 24.71 17.18
N PHE A 399 3.91 25.25 15.97
CA PHE A 399 3.50 26.62 15.63
C PHE A 399 2.38 26.55 14.59
N ALA A 400 1.16 26.89 15.01
CA ALA A 400 -0.02 26.84 14.15
C ALA A 400 -0.65 28.22 13.99
N GLN A 401 -0.68 28.72 12.76
CA GLN A 401 -1.46 29.89 12.37
C GLN A 401 -2.77 29.45 11.77
N LEU A 402 -3.85 29.54 12.55
CA LEU A 402 -5.16 29.06 12.16
C LEU A 402 -6.07 30.22 11.77
N SER A 403 -6.99 29.95 10.84
CA SER A 403 -8.10 30.81 10.46
C SER A 403 -9.43 30.25 10.98
N ARG A 404 -10.50 31.03 10.87
CA ARG A 404 -11.85 30.59 11.27
C ARG A 404 -12.26 29.34 10.50
N GLY A 405 -12.64 28.29 11.24
CA GLY A 405 -13.06 27.01 10.65
C GLY A 405 -11.94 25.98 10.50
N ASP A 406 -10.68 26.35 10.76
CA ASP A 406 -9.59 25.39 10.85
C ASP A 406 -9.69 24.58 12.15
N THR A 407 -9.39 23.29 12.04
CA THR A 407 -9.55 22.32 13.13
C THR A 407 -8.31 21.47 13.28
N LEU A 408 -7.74 21.47 14.49
CA LEU A 408 -6.68 20.55 14.90
C LEU A 408 -7.20 19.64 16.00
N LEU A 409 -7.17 18.34 15.77
CA LEU A 409 -7.56 17.31 16.72
C LEU A 409 -6.35 16.49 17.17
N PHE A 410 -6.21 16.32 18.48
CA PHE A 410 -5.15 15.55 19.11
C PHE A 410 -5.72 14.48 20.04
N ALA A 411 -5.43 13.21 19.80
CA ALA A 411 -5.81 12.10 20.66
C ALA A 411 -4.61 11.16 20.95
N TYR A 412 -4.45 10.75 22.21
CA TYR A 412 -3.41 9.78 22.61
C TYR A 412 -1.96 10.17 22.27
N ASN A 413 -1.67 11.46 22.13
CA ASN A 413 -0.33 11.92 21.75
C ASN A 413 0.58 12.14 22.97
N THR A 414 1.89 12.06 22.76
CA THR A 414 2.90 12.41 23.76
C THR A 414 3.63 13.69 23.36
N PHE A 415 3.65 14.67 24.26
CA PHE A 415 4.34 15.94 24.11
C PHE A 415 5.50 16.02 25.11
N GLN A 416 6.73 15.97 24.61
CA GLN A 416 7.95 16.09 25.41
C GLN A 416 8.48 17.54 25.48
N THR A 417 7.92 18.47 24.71
CA THR A 417 8.36 19.87 24.64
C THR A 417 7.48 20.77 25.50
N THR A 418 8.12 21.77 26.09
CA THR A 418 7.43 23.00 26.51
C THR A 418 7.11 23.83 25.27
N PHE A 419 5.86 24.26 25.15
CA PHE A 419 5.34 25.25 24.20
C PHE A 419 4.87 24.72 22.82
N ALA A 420 3.58 24.35 22.77
CA ALA A 420 2.76 24.46 21.56
C ALA A 420 2.15 25.87 21.51
N GLY A 421 2.59 26.72 20.58
CA GLY A 421 2.01 28.05 20.38
C GLY A 421 1.08 28.05 19.18
N VAL A 422 -0.22 28.15 19.42
CA VAL A 422 -1.23 28.34 18.37
C VAL A 422 -1.47 29.83 18.22
N TRP A 423 -0.87 30.44 17.20
CA TRP A 423 -1.08 31.84 16.87
C TRP A 423 -2.29 31.99 15.95
N ASP A 424 -3.48 32.09 16.53
CA ASP A 424 -4.68 32.36 15.76
C ASP A 424 -4.90 33.87 15.56
N SER A 425 -5.44 34.23 14.41
CA SER A 425 -5.80 35.61 14.06
C SER A 425 -7.31 35.79 13.86
N PHE A 426 -8.08 34.70 13.69
CA PHE A 426 -9.48 34.74 13.20
C PHE A 426 -10.46 33.68 13.76
N GLY A 427 -10.09 32.74 14.64
CA GLY A 427 -11.02 31.88 15.40
C GLY A 427 -11.02 30.39 15.03
N GLY A 428 -9.87 29.72 15.03
CA GLY A 428 -9.72 28.27 14.84
C GLY A 428 -10.10 27.43 16.06
N THR A 429 -10.26 26.11 15.88
CA THR A 429 -10.54 25.15 16.96
C THR A 429 -9.39 24.19 17.19
N LEU A 430 -9.00 24.08 18.46
CA LEU A 430 -7.98 23.16 18.95
C LEU A 430 -8.62 22.20 19.95
N ASP A 431 -8.69 20.91 19.61
CA ASP A 431 -9.34 19.88 20.42
C ASP A 431 -8.34 18.79 20.85
N PHE A 432 -7.83 18.94 22.06
CA PHE A 432 -7.08 17.92 22.79
C PHE A 432 -7.99 17.04 23.64
N GLY A 433 -9.31 17.21 23.64
CA GLY A 433 -10.23 16.37 24.41
C GLY A 433 -11.50 17.09 24.88
N GLY A 434 -12.65 16.41 24.77
CA GLY A 434 -13.95 16.91 25.24
C GLY A 434 -14.56 18.02 24.38
N GLY A 435 -13.89 18.40 23.28
CA GLY A 435 -14.36 19.40 22.36
C GLY A 435 -15.32 18.89 21.28
N PRO A 436 -15.80 19.80 20.42
CA PRO A 436 -16.78 19.51 19.37
C PRO A 436 -16.23 18.66 18.23
N LEU A 437 -14.90 18.47 18.14
CA LEU A 437 -14.27 17.62 17.13
C LEU A 437 -14.26 16.14 17.56
N GLY A 438 -14.62 15.86 18.82
CA GLY A 438 -14.76 14.51 19.34
C GLY A 438 -13.44 13.88 19.76
N SER A 439 -12.41 14.68 20.10
CA SER A 439 -11.20 14.11 20.68
C SER A 439 -11.54 13.40 22.01
N PRO A 440 -11.14 12.12 22.19
CA PRO A 440 -11.33 11.42 23.46
C PRO A 440 -10.47 11.98 24.60
N GLY A 441 -9.48 12.83 24.29
CA GLY A 441 -8.44 13.23 25.21
C GLY A 441 -7.29 12.22 25.28
N ILE A 442 -6.73 12.08 26.48
CA ILE A 442 -5.71 11.06 26.83
C ILE A 442 -4.34 11.39 26.21
N ASN A 443 -4.07 12.67 25.97
CA ASN A 443 -2.74 13.12 25.62
C ASN A 443 -1.85 13.23 26.88
N ARG A 444 -0.54 13.03 26.69
CA ARG A 444 0.50 13.05 27.72
C ARG A 444 1.42 14.25 27.52
N PHE A 445 1.40 15.20 28.44
CA PHE A 445 2.33 16.35 28.46
C PHE A 445 3.39 16.12 29.53
N LEU A 446 4.65 15.90 29.13
CA LEU A 446 5.69 15.35 30.01
C LEU A 446 6.57 16.37 30.74
N THR A 447 6.66 17.63 30.31
CA THR A 447 7.77 18.49 30.77
C THR A 447 7.39 19.94 31.04
N TYR A 448 7.85 20.39 32.21
CA TYR A 448 7.92 21.75 32.73
C TYR A 448 9.32 22.35 32.49
N SER A 449 9.37 23.58 31.96
CA SER A 449 10.46 24.52 32.21
C SER A 449 9.81 25.81 32.71
N GLN A 450 10.30 26.34 33.84
CA GLN A 450 9.70 27.36 34.72
C GLN A 450 9.39 28.74 34.08
N SER A 451 9.39 28.87 32.75
CA SER A 451 9.25 30.13 32.03
C SER A 451 8.37 30.04 30.76
N GLY A 452 7.64 28.94 30.54
CA GLY A 452 6.81 28.73 29.34
C GLY A 452 5.45 28.09 29.62
N TYR A 453 4.50 28.32 28.70
CA TYR A 453 3.15 27.75 28.71
C TYR A 453 3.13 26.37 28.06
N ALA A 454 2.31 25.45 28.56
CA ALA A 454 2.11 24.14 27.94
C ALA A 454 1.37 24.27 26.60
N ILE A 455 0.35 25.12 26.57
CA ILE A 455 -0.36 25.57 25.37
C ILE A 455 -0.40 27.10 25.42
N GLY A 456 -0.02 27.79 24.35
CA GLY A 456 -0.14 29.24 24.24
C GLY A 456 -1.03 29.61 23.05
N HIS A 457 -1.93 30.59 23.21
CA HIS A 457 -2.79 31.01 22.11
C HIS A 457 -3.20 32.49 22.11
N ARG A 458 -3.83 32.92 21.01
CA ARG A 458 -4.58 34.17 20.87
C ARG A 458 -5.80 33.94 19.99
N GLY A 459 -7.03 34.04 20.52
CA GLY A 459 -8.26 34.02 19.70
C GLY A 459 -8.86 32.66 19.33
N ALA A 460 -8.16 31.54 19.56
CA ALA A 460 -8.66 30.19 19.31
C ALA A 460 -9.48 29.62 20.49
N SER A 461 -10.41 28.71 20.19
CA SER A 461 -11.10 27.90 21.20
C SER A 461 -10.27 26.65 21.53
N ILE A 462 -10.01 26.42 22.82
CA ILE A 462 -9.20 25.28 23.30
C ILE A 462 -10.06 24.35 24.16
N PHE A 463 -10.12 23.08 23.73
CA PHE A 463 -10.69 21.97 24.48
C PHE A 463 -9.57 21.00 24.83
N SER A 464 -9.48 20.59 26.10
CA SER A 464 -8.36 19.82 26.61
C SER A 464 -8.73 18.98 27.83
N GLU A 465 -9.95 18.47 27.87
CA GLU A 465 -10.39 17.52 28.89
C GLU A 465 -9.67 16.17 28.75
N LYS A 466 -9.58 15.43 29.85
CA LYS A 466 -9.06 14.06 29.98
C LYS A 466 -7.60 13.90 29.53
N ASN A 467 -6.78 14.95 29.66
CA ASN A 467 -5.34 14.88 29.40
C ASN A 467 -4.54 14.75 30.70
N TRP A 468 -3.33 14.19 30.62
CA TRP A 468 -2.37 14.13 31.72
C TRP A 468 -1.26 15.15 31.53
N TRP A 469 -0.98 15.94 32.56
CA TRP A 469 -0.13 17.15 32.46
C TRP A 469 1.25 17.00 33.09
N GLY A 470 1.67 15.78 33.42
CA GLY A 470 2.99 15.58 34.04
C GLY A 470 3.05 15.98 35.52
N GLN A 471 1.91 16.29 36.14
CA GLN A 471 1.83 16.78 37.52
C GLN A 471 0.59 16.29 38.27
N ALA A 472 0.66 16.33 39.61
CA ALA A 472 -0.39 15.85 40.50
C ALA A 472 -1.59 16.81 40.62
N LEU A 473 -1.36 18.11 40.39
CA LEU A 473 -2.40 19.14 40.36
C LEU A 473 -2.75 19.47 38.90
N GLY A 474 -3.99 19.86 38.63
CA GLY A 474 -4.40 20.26 37.28
C GLY A 474 -3.66 21.52 36.80
N PRO A 475 -3.59 21.77 35.48
CA PRO A 475 -2.95 22.96 34.94
C PRO A 475 -3.67 24.22 35.43
N THR A 476 -2.90 25.21 35.85
CA THR A 476 -3.37 26.55 36.19
C THR A 476 -3.60 27.39 34.92
N PRO A 477 -4.50 28.39 34.95
CA PRO A 477 -4.71 29.28 33.79
C PRO A 477 -3.43 29.97 33.30
N THR A 478 -2.51 30.27 34.21
CA THR A 478 -1.18 30.85 33.89
C THR A 478 -0.23 29.89 33.22
N GLU A 479 -0.49 28.58 33.22
CA GLU A 479 0.29 27.60 32.46
C GLU A 479 -0.27 27.42 31.03
N LEU A 480 -1.36 28.13 30.70
CA LEU A 480 -2.11 28.01 29.45
C LEU A 480 -2.22 29.32 28.64
N ASP A 481 -1.77 30.48 29.13
CA ASP A 481 -2.17 31.77 28.52
C ASP A 481 -1.18 32.97 28.46
N ARG A 482 -1.07 33.61 27.28
CA ARG A 482 -0.47 34.95 27.04
C ARG A 482 -1.46 36.01 26.50
N GLY A 483 -2.76 35.74 26.38
CA GLY A 483 -3.72 36.55 25.61
C GLY A 483 -5.16 36.57 26.17
N SER A 484 -6.10 37.08 25.37
CA SER A 484 -7.53 37.11 25.69
C SER A 484 -8.23 35.90 25.05
N VAL A 485 -8.84 35.07 25.88
CA VAL A 485 -9.37 33.74 25.50
C VAL A 485 -10.88 33.79 25.42
N SER A 486 -11.47 33.11 24.43
CA SER A 486 -12.93 32.98 24.29
C SER A 486 -13.52 31.91 25.23
N SER A 487 -12.84 30.78 25.44
CA SER A 487 -13.23 29.71 26.40
C SER A 487 -12.11 28.67 26.63
N TYR A 488 -11.94 28.19 27.88
CA TYR A 488 -11.05 27.08 28.25
C TYR A 488 -11.85 25.91 28.86
N HIS A 489 -11.62 24.71 28.33
CA HIS A 489 -12.17 23.45 28.87
C HIS A 489 -11.03 22.48 29.19
N VAL A 490 -10.51 22.52 30.43
CA VAL A 490 -9.36 21.70 30.87
C VAL A 490 -9.72 20.66 31.94
N SER A 491 -10.97 20.65 32.39
CA SER A 491 -11.48 19.72 33.41
C SER A 491 -12.60 18.88 32.82
N PRO A 492 -12.66 17.57 33.11
CA PRO A 492 -11.76 16.82 34.01
C PRO A 492 -10.36 16.61 33.40
N TRP A 493 -9.32 16.39 34.20
CA TRP A 493 -7.98 15.95 33.75
C TRP A 493 -7.61 14.59 34.35
N LEU A 494 -6.61 13.93 33.78
CA LEU A 494 -6.12 12.65 34.29
C LEU A 494 -5.13 12.88 35.43
N THR A 495 -5.32 12.16 36.54
CA THR A 495 -4.43 12.18 37.72
C THR A 495 -3.33 11.12 37.64
N THR A 496 -3.46 10.16 36.72
CA THR A 496 -2.49 9.10 36.46
C THR A 496 -2.01 9.18 35.01
N ASP A 497 -0.73 8.89 34.79
CA ASP A 497 -0.15 8.79 33.45
C ASP A 497 -0.88 7.67 32.67
N PRO A 498 -1.49 7.97 31.50
CA PRO A 498 -2.17 6.96 30.68
C PRO A 498 -1.22 6.02 29.94
N GLY A 499 0.09 6.30 29.92
CA GLY A 499 1.07 5.60 29.10
C GLY A 499 1.14 6.13 27.66
N PRO A 500 2.14 5.69 26.88
CA PRO A 500 2.25 5.99 25.44
C PRO A 500 1.25 5.22 24.57
#